data_AF-A0A4R4P3Y7-F1
#
_entry.id   AF-A0A4R4P3Y7-F1
#
_cell.length_a   1.000
_cell.length_b   1.000
_cell.length_c   1.000
_cell.angle_alpha   90.00
_cell.angle_beta   90.00
_cell.angle_gamma   90.00
#
_symmetry.space_group_name_H-M   'P 1'
#
loop_
_entity.id
_entity.type
_entity.pdbx_description
1 polymer ?
#
loop_
_entity_poly.entity_id
_entity_poly.type
_entity_poly.pdbx_seq_one_letter_code
_entity_poly.pdbx_strand_id
1 'polypeptide(L)' 'MSAREPLHSDRWPKEIARGVWFAGDDVFGGVLLVPDTAELMFMQAESWTVHEKARQQAGAERREKAERAGLARKSV' A
#
# COMPACT_ATOMS: atom_id res chain seq x y z
N MET A 1 -14.86 -1.50 -10.50
CA MET A 1 -14.19 -1.95 -9.26
C MET A 1 -13.43 -0.74 -8.75
N SER A 2 -13.75 -0.23 -7.56
CA SER A 2 -13.14 1.00 -7.03
C SER A 2 -12.28 0.62 -5.83
N ALA A 3 -11.01 1.01 -5.85
CA ALA A 3 -10.13 0.76 -4.73
C ALA A 3 -10.46 1.70 -3.56
N ARG A 4 -10.39 1.18 -2.34
CA ARG A 4 -10.68 1.93 -1.10
C ARG A 4 -9.38 2.31 -0.39
N GLU A 5 -9.38 3.45 0.29
CA GLU A 5 -8.28 3.87 1.17
C GLU A 5 -8.58 3.40 2.61
N PRO A 6 -7.79 2.49 3.21
CA PRO A 6 -7.99 1.95 4.55
C PRO A 6 -7.70 2.95 5.66
N LEU A 7 -6.77 3.89 5.46
CA LEU A 7 -6.25 4.74 6.55
C LEU A 7 -7.31 5.63 7.23
N HIS A 8 -8.45 5.84 6.58
CA HIS A 8 -9.53 6.71 7.07
C HIS A 8 -10.90 6.00 7.06
N SER A 9 -10.88 4.66 6.99
CA SER A 9 -12.07 3.84 6.83
C SER A 9 -12.22 2.84 7.96
N ASP A 10 -13.27 2.98 8.76
CA ASP A 10 -13.69 1.94 9.72
C ASP A 10 -14.24 0.68 9.01
N ARG A 11 -14.25 0.67 7.67
CA ARG A 11 -14.90 -0.34 6.84
C ARG A 11 -13.90 -1.36 6.31
N TRP A 12 -13.12 -1.94 7.21
CA TRP A 12 -12.33 -3.11 6.88
C TRP A 12 -13.26 -4.31 6.64
N PRO A 13 -13.11 -5.05 5.52
CA PRO A 13 -13.83 -6.29 5.31
C PRO A 13 -13.50 -7.29 6.43
N LYS A 14 -14.50 -8.03 6.93
CA LYS A 14 -14.29 -9.02 8.00
C LYS A 14 -13.33 -10.13 7.56
N GLU A 15 -13.32 -10.40 6.26
CA GLU A 15 -12.53 -11.42 5.58
C GLU A 15 -11.03 -11.12 5.65
N ILE A 16 -10.62 -9.89 5.98
CA ILE A 16 -9.21 -9.55 6.16
C ILE A 16 -8.53 -10.38 7.26
N ALA A 17 -9.29 -10.83 8.26
CA ALA A 17 -8.80 -11.70 9.32
C ALA A 17 -8.28 -13.06 8.79
N ARG A 18 -8.68 -13.45 7.57
CA ARG A 18 -8.22 -14.67 6.89
C ARG A 18 -6.91 -14.46 6.11
N GLY A 19 -6.35 -13.25 6.14
CA GLY A 19 -5.19 -12.85 5.37
C GLY A 19 -5.56 -12.15 4.07
N VAL A 20 -4.54 -11.64 3.39
CA VAL A 20 -4.65 -10.77 2.21
C VAL A 20 -3.54 -11.08 1.23
N TRP A 21 -3.80 -10.80 -0.05
CA TRP A 21 -2.73 -10.72 -1.04
C TRP A 21 -2.25 -9.28 -1.12
N PHE A 22 -0.94 -9.09 -0.94
CA PHE A 22 -0.30 -7.79 -1.04
C PHE A 22 0.61 -7.74 -2.26
N ALA A 23 0.44 -6.71 -3.08
CA ALA A 23 1.33 -6.38 -4.18
C ALA A 23 1.87 -4.97 -3.97
N GLY A 24 3.16 -4.84 -3.69
CA GLY A 24 3.79 -3.57 -3.44
C GLY A 24 5.12 -3.70 -2.73
N ASP A 25 5.45 -2.65 -2.00
CA ASP A 25 6.68 -2.52 -1.25
C ASP A 25 6.33 -2.03 0.16
N ASP A 26 6.86 -2.67 1.19
CA ASP A 26 6.54 -2.38 2.59
C ASP A 26 6.87 -0.93 3.00
N VAL A 27 7.79 -0.27 2.30
CA VAL A 27 8.24 1.09 2.63
C VAL A 27 7.55 2.16 1.76
N PHE A 28 7.11 1.80 0.55
CA PHE A 28 6.44 2.74 -0.36
C PHE A 28 4.91 2.62 -0.34
N GLY A 29 4.37 1.44 -0.04
CA GLY A 29 2.95 1.12 -0.12
C GLY A 29 2.63 0.09 -1.21
N GLY A 30 1.36 -0.08 -1.50
CA GLY A 30 0.91 -1.06 -2.49
C GLY A 30 -0.59 -1.24 -2.55
N VAL A 31 -1.02 -2.38 -3.05
CA VAL A 31 -2.43 -2.76 -3.13
C VAL A 31 -2.64 -4.06 -2.37
N LEU A 32 -3.70 -4.08 -1.57
CA LEU A 32 -4.23 -5.28 -0.95
C LEU A 32 -5.46 -5.75 -1.71
N LEU A 33 -5.55 -7.06 -1.93
CA LEU A 33 -6.77 -7.73 -2.35
C LEU A 33 -7.23 -8.64 -1.21
N VAL A 34 -8.46 -8.42 -0.75
CA VAL A 34 -9.08 -9.31 0.23
C VAL A 34 -9.71 -10.50 -0.53
N PRO A 35 -9.32 -11.75 -0.22
CA PRO A 35 -9.88 -12.92 -0.87
C PRO A 35 -11.40 -12.98 -0.71
N ASP A 36 -12.08 -13.54 -1.71
CA ASP A 36 -13.54 -13.76 -1.73
C ASP A 36 -14.43 -12.50 -1.71
N THR A 37 -13.88 -11.29 -1.62
CA THR A 37 -14.67 -10.04 -1.56
C THR A 37 -14.53 -9.15 -2.79
N ALA A 38 -13.58 -9.46 -3.67
CA ALA A 38 -13.16 -8.62 -4.81
C ALA A 38 -12.80 -7.17 -4.40
N GLU A 39 -12.56 -6.92 -3.11
CA GLU A 39 -12.22 -5.61 -2.60
C GLU A 39 -10.71 -5.37 -2.71
N LEU A 40 -10.36 -4.31 -3.44
CA LEU A 40 -9.01 -3.79 -3.54
C LEU A 40 -8.86 -2.58 -2.63
N MET A 41 -7.76 -2.51 -1.90
CA MET A 41 -7.43 -1.38 -1.04
C MET A 41 -6.04 -0.85 -1.38
N PHE A 42 -5.91 0.45 -1.59
CA PHE A 42 -4.60 1.10 -1.72
C PHE A 42 -4.02 1.30 -0.33
N MET A 43 -2.75 0.96 -0.14
CA MET A 43 -2.06 1.12 1.13
C MET A 43 -0.94 2.11 0.95
N GLN A 44 -0.92 3.14 1.77
CA GLN A 44 0.22 4.02 1.95
C GLN A 44 0.64 4.02 3.42
N ALA A 45 1.91 4.28 3.70
CA ALA A 45 2.35 4.50 5.06
C ALA A 45 1.68 5.75 5.63
N GLU A 46 0.98 5.61 6.76
CA GLU A 46 0.28 6.71 7.44
C GLU A 46 1.23 7.89 7.71
N SER A 47 2.41 7.58 8.24
CA SER A 47 3.47 8.56 8.43
C SER A 47 4.55 8.39 7.37
N TRP A 48 4.46 9.25 6.35
CA TRP A 48 5.47 9.30 5.30
C TRP A 48 6.86 9.55 5.89
N THR A 49 7.02 10.47 6.83
CA THR A 49 8.32 10.82 7.41
C THR A 49 8.99 9.66 8.16
N VAL A 50 8.22 8.77 8.79
CA VAL A 50 8.77 7.61 9.54
C VAL A 50 9.57 6.67 8.64
N HIS A 51 9.17 6.53 7.38
CA HIS A 51 9.79 5.59 6.44
C HIS A 51 10.75 6.26 5.45
N GLU A 52 11.00 7.57 5.58
CA GLU A 52 11.84 8.32 4.63
C GLU A 52 13.26 7.75 4.54
N LYS A 53 13.90 7.49 5.68
CA LYS A 53 15.24 6.90 5.73
C LYS A 53 15.28 5.51 5.07
N ALA A 54 14.26 4.69 5.30
CA ALA A 54 14.16 3.37 4.69
C ALA A 54 13.96 3.45 3.16
N ARG A 55 13.19 4.44 2.66
CA ARG A 55 13.03 4.65 1.20
C ARG A 55 14.31 5.14 0.54
N GLN A 56 15.05 6.03 1.19
CA GLN A 56 16.35 6.49 0.70
C GLN A 56 17.38 5.35 0.63
N GLN A 57 17.30 4.41 1.56
CA GLN A 57 18.15 3.22 1.62
C GLN A 57 17.67 2.06 0.74
N ALA A 58 16.46 2.14 0.17
CA ALA A 58 15.94 1.12 -0.72
C ALA A 58 16.81 1.00 -1.98
N GLY A 59 17.04 -0.23 -2.43
CA GLY A 59 17.77 -0.51 -3.66
C GLY A 59 17.18 0.23 -4.87
N ALA A 60 18.02 0.51 -5.87
CA ALA A 60 17.60 1.25 -7.07
C ALA A 60 16.37 0.64 -7.75
N GLU A 61 16.32 -0.69 -7.86
CA GLU A 61 15.19 -1.41 -8.44
C GLU A 61 13.87 -1.18 -7.70
N ARG A 62 13.90 -1.19 -6.35
CA ARG A 62 12.70 -0.96 -5.52
C ARG A 62 12.17 0.46 -5.72
N ARG A 63 13.08 1.44 -5.75
CA ARG A 63 12.75 2.85 -6.02
C ARG A 63 12.16 3.04 -7.41
N GLU A 64 12.75 2.44 -8.45
CA GLU A 64 12.23 2.52 -9.82
C GLU A 64 10.86 1.87 -9.97
N LYS A 65 10.62 0.73 -9.31
CA LYS A 65 9.29 0.10 -9.27
C LYS A 65 8.27 1.00 -8.57
N ALA A 66 8.62 1.58 -7.43
CA ALA A 66 7.75 2.49 -6.70
C ALA A 66 7.42 3.77 -7.50
N GLU A 67 8.40 4.36 -8.18
CA GLU A 67 8.19 5.52 -9.06
C GLU A 67 7.25 5.19 -10.22
N ARG A 68 7.49 4.07 -10.93
CA ARG A 68 6.61 3.63 -12.02
C ARG A 68 5.19 3.31 -11.56
N ALA A 69 5.05 2.82 -10.33
CA ALA A 69 3.75 2.53 -9.72
C ALA A 69 3.07 3.77 -9.11
N GLY A 70 3.71 4.94 -9.13
CA GLY A 70 3.18 6.15 -8.49
C GLY A 70 3.23 6.13 -6.96
N LEU A 71 3.87 5.12 -6.36
CA LEU A 71 3.99 4.93 -4.91
C LEU A 71 5.15 5.72 -4.29
N ALA A 72 6.01 6.35 -5.08
CA ALA A 72 7.14 7.12 -4.57
C ALA A 72 6.76 8.52 -4.04
N ARG A 73 5.50 8.93 -4.25
CA ARG A 73 4.99 10.24 -3.84
C ARG A 73 3.85 10.06 -2.85
N LYS A 74 3.71 11.01 -1.93
CA LYS A 74 2.55 11.06 -1.04
C LYS A 74 1.30 11.34 -1.89
N SER A 75 0.30 10.47 -1.80
CA SER A 75 -1.01 10.74 -2.41
C SER A 75 -1.70 11.80 -1.56
N VAL A 76 -2.26 12.82 -2.21
CA VAL A 76 -2.95 13.95 -1.55
C VAL A 76 -4.36 13.53 -1.15
#